data_AF-A0A429RI93-F1
#
_entry.id   AF-A0A429RI93-F1
#
_cell.length_a   1.000
_cell.length_b   1.000
_cell.length_c   1.000
_cell.angle_alpha   90.00
_cell.angle_beta   90.00
_cell.angle_gamma   90.00
#
_symmetry.space_group_name_H-M   'P 1'
#
loop_
_entity.id
_entity.type
_entity.pdbx_description
1 polymer ?
#
loop_
_entity_poly.entity_id
_entity_poly.type
_entity_poly.pdbx_seq_one_letter_code
_entity_poly.pdbx_strand_id
1 'polypeptide(L)'
;MIEVVPRSGPPEAMNCPAVICDACRRQVVGQGNIIWAIKVVRSDDEVRQQSPIYAAHKGACDRGLEAWLKKQYGPGWITLWEELGTYLRQLLHNADHSFDEDREGEYHQLIIKQPGNDPHIKIPDAPTSC
;
A
#
# COMPACT_ATOMS: atom_id res chain seq x y z
N MET A 1 -5.14 -4.62 -4.66
CA MET A 1 -5.35 -5.89 -3.95
C MET A 1 -5.54 -7.05 -4.93
N ILE A 2 -5.14 -8.28 -4.61
CA ILE A 2 -5.48 -9.46 -5.43
C ILE A 2 -6.82 -10.00 -4.93
N GLU A 3 -7.80 -10.09 -5.83
CA GLU A 3 -9.14 -10.61 -5.54
C GLU A 3 -9.52 -11.67 -6.57
N VAL A 4 -10.44 -12.56 -6.19
CA VAL A 4 -11.03 -13.52 -7.12
C VAL A 4 -12.27 -12.88 -7.73
N VAL A 5 -12.22 -12.62 -9.04
CA VAL A 5 -13.35 -12.02 -9.76
C VAL A 5 -14.04 -13.05 -10.66
N PRO A 6 -15.38 -13.09 -10.65
CA PRO A 6 -16.13 -13.89 -11.60
C PRO A 6 -16.01 -13.25 -12.98
N ARG A 7 -15.56 -14.02 -13.97
CA ARG A 7 -15.54 -13.66 -15.37
C ARG A 7 -16.56 -14.50 -16.11
N SER A 8 -17.59 -13.87 -16.64
CA SER A 8 -18.57 -14.50 -17.53
C SER A 8 -18.17 -14.24 -18.99
N GLY A 9 -17.89 -15.29 -19.76
CA GLY A 9 -17.62 -15.20 -21.20
C GLY A 9 -17.40 -16.58 -21.82
N PRO A 10 -17.54 -16.73 -23.16
CA PRO A 10 -17.21 -17.99 -23.82
C PRO A 10 -15.72 -18.35 -23.63
N PRO A 11 -15.36 -19.64 -23.46
CA PRO A 11 -16.23 -20.81 -23.46
C PRO A 11 -16.91 -21.11 -22.10
N GLU A 12 -16.40 -20.58 -20.98
CA GLU A 12 -16.90 -20.90 -19.63
C GLU A 12 -16.82 -19.70 -18.69
N ALA A 13 -17.78 -19.62 -17.76
CA ALA A 13 -17.67 -18.70 -16.63
C ALA A 13 -16.63 -19.24 -15.64
N MET A 14 -15.65 -18.42 -15.28
CA MET A 14 -14.58 -18.84 -14.38
C MET A 14 -14.22 -17.74 -13.38
N ASN A 15 -13.71 -18.16 -12.22
CA ASN A 15 -13.17 -17.28 -11.21
C ASN A 15 -11.68 -17.07 -11.50
N CYS A 16 -11.27 -15.83 -11.76
CA CYS A 16 -9.88 -15.50 -12.05
C CYS A 16 -9.29 -14.64 -10.91
N PRO A 17 -8.05 -14.91 -10.46
CA PRO A 17 -7.34 -13.94 -9.66
C PRO A 17 -7.07 -12.68 -10.51
N ALA A 18 -7.38 -11.52 -9.96
CA ALA A 18 -7.21 -10.24 -10.62
C ALA A 18 -6.69 -9.21 -9.62
N VAL A 19 -5.82 -8.31 -10.09
CA VAL A 19 -5.44 -7.12 -9.33
C VAL A 19 -6.56 -6.10 -9.48
N ILE A 20 -7.21 -5.78 -8.38
CA ILE A 20 -8.28 -4.78 -8.32
C ILE A 20 -7.71 -3.48 -7.79
N CYS A 21 -8.09 -2.39 -8.46
CA CYS A 21 -7.74 -1.04 -8.03
C CYS A 21 -8.52 -0.68 -6.76
N ASP A 22 -7.80 -0.40 -5.69
CA ASP A 22 -8.30 0.03 -4.38
C ASP A 22 -8.79 1.50 -4.38
N ALA A 23 -8.91 2.14 -5.54
CA ALA A 23 -9.55 3.44 -5.68
C ALA A 23 -10.90 3.31 -6.39
N CYS A 24 -10.94 2.66 -7.56
CA CYS A 24 -12.12 2.60 -8.42
C CYS A 24 -12.82 1.23 -8.49
N ARG A 25 -12.29 0.21 -7.80
CA ARG A 25 -12.80 -1.17 -7.78
C ARG A 25 -12.88 -1.87 -9.14
N ARG A 26 -12.16 -1.35 -10.14
CA ARG A 26 -12.02 -1.99 -11.46
C ARG A 26 -10.70 -2.76 -11.52
N GLN A 27 -10.68 -3.81 -12.35
CA GLN A 27 -9.46 -4.55 -12.62
C GLN A 27 -8.37 -3.65 -13.20
N VAL A 28 -7.15 -3.80 -12.70
CA VAL A 28 -5.95 -3.20 -13.27
C VAL A 28 -5.50 -4.09 -14.43
N VAL A 29 -5.83 -3.67 -15.66
CA VAL A 29 -5.39 -4.30 -16.90
C VAL A 29 -4.34 -3.38 -17.54
N GLY A 30 -3.06 -3.71 -17.37
CA GLY A 30 -1.93 -2.88 -17.84
C GLY A 30 -1.13 -2.25 -16.71
N GLN A 31 -0.70 -0.98 -16.87
CA GLN A 31 0.12 -0.29 -15.88
C GLN A 31 -0.68 0.07 -14.62
N GLY A 32 -0.13 -0.29 -13.46
CA GLY A 32 -0.64 0.11 -12.16
C GLY A 32 0.51 0.30 -11.17
N ASN A 33 0.20 0.97 -10.07
CA ASN A 33 1.11 1.22 -8.97
C ASN A 33 0.66 0.46 -7.73
N ILE A 34 1.64 0.01 -6.96
CA ILE A 34 1.44 -0.47 -5.60
C ILE A 34 1.72 0.71 -4.68
N ILE A 35 0.90 0.92 -3.66
CA ILE A 35 0.93 2.11 -2.80
C ILE A 35 0.79 1.66 -1.36
N TRP A 36 1.62 2.21 -0.49
CA TRP A 36 1.50 2.09 0.95
C TRP A 36 2.06 3.35 1.62
N ALA A 37 1.84 3.44 2.93
CA ALA A 37 2.50 4.39 3.80
C ALA A 37 3.26 3.65 4.90
N ILE A 38 4.38 4.22 5.34
CA ILE A 38 5.20 3.69 6.42
C ILE A 38 5.40 4.76 7.49
N LYS A 39 5.42 4.36 8.76
CA LYS A 39 5.79 5.23 9.87
C LYS A 39 7.31 5.38 9.90
N VAL A 40 7.80 6.61 9.90
CA VAL A 40 9.21 6.91 10.09
C VAL A 40 9.62 6.48 11.50
N VAL A 41 10.58 5.56 11.58
CA VAL A 41 11.20 5.09 12.82
C VAL A 41 12.29 6.08 13.21
N ARG A 42 12.28 6.54 14.47
CA ARG A 42 13.23 7.56 14.98
C ARG A 42 14.25 7.02 15.97
N SER A 43 14.07 5.79 16.45
CA SER A 43 14.96 5.11 17.39
C SER A 43 14.89 3.61 17.16
N ASP A 44 15.94 2.89 17.56
CA ASP A 44 16.03 1.44 17.35
C ASP A 44 14.94 0.67 18.13
N ASP A 45 14.45 1.24 19.23
CA ASP A 45 13.36 0.66 20.03
C ASP A 45 11.95 0.86 19.41
N GLU A 46 11.81 1.64 18.33
CA GLU A 46 10.52 1.88 17.70
C GLU A 46 10.17 0.78 16.69
N VAL A 47 9.06 0.08 16.93
CA VAL A 47 8.58 -0.94 16.00
C VAL A 47 8.14 -0.31 14.67
N ARG A 48 8.64 -0.88 13.56
CA ARG A 48 8.31 -0.46 12.19
C ARG A 48 6.82 -0.69 11.93
N GLN A 49 6.11 0.34 11.45
CA GLN A 49 4.68 0.24 11.12
C GLN A 49 4.43 0.59 9.65
N GLN A 50 3.59 -0.17 8.97
CA GLN A 50 3.20 0.06 7.58
C GLN A 50 1.68 -0.06 7.42
N SER A 51 1.10 0.66 6.48
CA SER A 51 -0.27 0.44 6.05
C SER A 51 -0.40 -0.91 5.34
N PRO A 52 -1.63 -1.40 5.09
CA PRO A 52 -1.83 -2.39 4.04
C PRO A 52 -1.26 -1.92 2.70
N ILE A 53 -1.03 -2.89 1.81
CA ILE A 53 -0.57 -2.64 0.45
C ILE A 53 -1.80 -2.49 -0.45
N TYR A 54 -1.89 -1.36 -1.12
CA TYR A 54 -2.95 -1.04 -2.06
C TYR A 54 -2.44 -1.11 -3.49
N ALA A 55 -3.31 -1.44 -4.45
CA ALA A 55 -3.03 -1.36 -5.87
C ALA A 55 -3.92 -0.29 -6.52
N ALA A 56 -3.39 0.48 -7.46
CA ALA A 56 -4.18 1.42 -8.23
C ALA A 56 -3.76 1.52 -9.69
N HIS A 57 -4.69 1.96 -10.54
CA HIS A 57 -4.34 2.44 -11.87
C HIS A 57 -3.41 3.65 -11.75
N LYS A 58 -2.45 3.74 -12.66
CA LYS A 58 -1.56 4.89 -12.76
C LYS A 58 -2.37 6.18 -13.04
N GLY A 59 -2.04 7.28 -12.35
CA GLY A 59 -2.57 8.62 -12.65
C GLY A 59 -3.59 9.14 -11.64
N ALA A 60 -4.89 9.02 -11.91
CA ALA A 60 -5.89 9.61 -11.00
C ALA A 60 -6.11 8.76 -9.75
N CYS A 61 -6.12 7.43 -9.91
CA CYS A 61 -6.39 6.50 -8.82
C CYS A 61 -5.26 6.46 -7.80
N ASP A 62 -4.00 6.42 -8.24
CA ASP A 62 -2.84 6.40 -7.34
C ASP A 62 -2.70 7.70 -6.54
N ARG A 63 -2.79 8.87 -7.18
CA ARG A 63 -2.79 10.17 -6.49
C ARG A 63 -3.92 10.30 -5.48
N GLY A 64 -5.10 9.78 -5.81
CA GLY A 64 -6.25 9.74 -4.91
C GLY A 64 -5.99 8.88 -3.67
N LEU A 65 -5.43 7.69 -3.86
CA LEU A 65 -5.05 6.80 -2.76
C LEU A 65 -3.93 7.37 -1.89
N GLU A 66 -2.91 7.99 -2.47
CA GLU A 66 -1.85 8.65 -1.71
C GLU A 66 -2.40 9.78 -0.84
N ALA A 67 -3.25 10.64 -1.41
CA ALA A 67 -3.90 11.70 -0.65
C ALA A 67 -4.78 11.14 0.47
N TRP A 68 -5.50 10.05 0.21
CA TRP A 68 -6.30 9.36 1.21
C TRP A 68 -5.43 8.77 2.33
N LEU A 69 -4.32 8.08 2.00
CA LEU A 69 -3.37 7.55 2.99
C LEU A 69 -2.79 8.66 3.87
N LYS A 70 -2.37 9.79 3.30
CA LYS A 70 -1.87 10.94 4.05
C LYS A 70 -2.90 11.51 5.04
N LYS A 71 -4.19 11.37 4.74
CA LYS A 71 -5.28 11.75 5.65
C LYS A 71 -5.51 10.72 6.75
N GLN A 72 -5.39 9.42 6.45
CA GLN A 72 -5.57 8.35 7.44
C GLN A 72 -4.42 8.25 8.43
N TYR A 73 -3.20 8.38 7.92
CA TYR A 73 -1.98 8.23 8.66
C TYR A 73 -1.34 9.61 8.80
N GLY A 74 -1.53 10.22 9.98
CA GLY A 74 -1.15 11.59 10.26
C GLY A 74 0.38 11.83 10.29
N PRO A 75 0.85 12.87 11.02
CA PRO A 75 2.25 13.23 11.06
C PRO A 75 3.18 12.06 11.43
N GLY A 76 4.33 11.97 10.75
CA GLY A 76 5.32 10.90 10.95
C GLY A 76 5.12 9.67 10.07
N TRP A 77 4.09 9.66 9.21
CA TRP A 77 3.94 8.69 8.15
C TRP A 77 4.36 9.29 6.81
N ILE A 78 5.06 8.49 6.01
CA ILE A 78 5.48 8.86 4.65
C ILE A 78 4.94 7.84 3.65
N THR A 79 4.69 8.31 2.44
CA THR A 79 4.20 7.49 1.32
C THR A 79 5.33 6.78 0.61
N LEU A 80 4.99 5.79 -0.22
CA LEU A 80 5.94 5.04 -1.05
C LEU A 80 7.00 5.92 -1.74
N TRP A 81 6.61 7.00 -2.42
CA TRP A 81 7.57 7.81 -3.16
C TRP A 81 8.54 8.58 -2.25
N GLU A 82 8.07 8.99 -1.07
CA GLU A 82 8.89 9.63 -0.04
C GLU A 82 9.85 8.60 0.60
N GLU A 83 9.38 7.37 0.83
CA GLU A 83 10.21 6.25 1.29
C GLU A 83 11.29 5.88 0.25
N LEU A 84 10.92 5.80 -1.04
CA LEU A 84 11.85 5.47 -2.11
C LEU A 84 12.98 6.50 -2.21
N GLY A 85 12.69 7.79 -2.07
CA GLY A 85 13.71 8.82 -2.01
C GLY A 85 14.65 8.70 -0.80
N THR A 86 14.16 8.17 0.32
CA THR A 86 14.98 7.89 1.51
C THR A 86 15.84 6.65 1.30
N TYR A 87 15.26 5.59 0.73
CA TYR A 87 15.97 4.37 0.37
C TYR A 87 17.11 4.64 -0.62
N LEU A 88 16.86 5.40 -1.69
CA LEU A 88 17.89 5.75 -2.67
C LEU A 88 19.04 6.55 -2.05
N ARG A 89 18.74 7.47 -1.11
CA ARG A 89 19.79 8.20 -0.38
C ARG A 89 20.64 7.26 0.48
N GLN A 90 20.01 6.30 1.15
CA GLN A 90 20.72 5.31 1.96
C GLN A 90 21.59 4.41 1.08
N LEU A 91 21.08 3.95 -0.07
CA LEU A 91 21.85 3.17 -1.03
C LEU A 91 23.10 3.90 -1.51
N LEU A 92 22.97 5.20 -1.84
CA LEU A 92 24.11 6.01 -2.25
C LEU A 92 25.14 6.17 -1.11
N HIS A 93 24.68 6.42 0.11
CA HIS A 93 25.57 6.52 1.27
C HIS A 93 26.37 5.22 1.50
N ASN A 94 25.69 4.08 1.41
CA ASN A 94 26.30 2.76 1.61
C ASN A 94 27.23 2.36 0.45
N ALA A 95 27.07 2.94 -0.75
CA ALA A 95 28.01 2.71 -1.84
C ALA A 95 29.41 3.24 -1.51
N ASP A 96 29.49 4.30 -0.70
CA ASP A 96 30.74 4.90 -0.21
C ASP A 96 31.16 4.40 1.19
N HIS A 97 30.27 3.71 1.91
CA HIS A 97 30.49 3.20 3.27
C HIS A 97 30.03 1.74 3.37
N SER A 98 30.96 0.82 3.06
CA SER A 98 30.76 -0.64 3.08
C SER A 98 30.26 -1.14 4.44
N PHE A 99 29.30 -2.08 4.43
CA PHE A 99 28.79 -2.79 5.62
C PHE A 99 29.75 -3.88 6.13
N ASP A 100 31.07 -3.65 6.07
CA ASP A 100 32.04 -4.69 6.44
C ASP A 100 31.91 -5.16 7.90
N GLU A 101 31.24 -4.37 8.75
CA GLU A 101 31.01 -4.67 10.17
C GLU A 101 29.61 -5.25 10.48
N ASP A 102 28.66 -5.29 9.53
CA ASP A 102 27.29 -5.79 9.76
C ASP A 102 26.88 -6.81 8.68
N ARG A 103 27.50 -7.99 8.77
CA ARG A 103 27.37 -9.05 7.77
C ARG A 103 26.07 -9.85 7.86
N GLU A 104 25.44 -9.85 9.02
CA GLU A 104 24.21 -10.61 9.28
C GLU A 104 22.96 -9.72 9.23
N GLY A 105 23.07 -8.43 9.58
CA GLY A 105 21.97 -7.48 9.61
C GLY A 105 20.89 -7.82 10.64
N GLU A 106 20.23 -6.80 11.17
CA GLU A 106 19.06 -7.00 12.03
C GLU A 106 17.75 -6.87 11.22
N TYR A 107 16.94 -7.94 11.22
CA TYR A 107 15.60 -7.90 10.64
C TYR A 107 14.61 -7.33 11.66
N HIS A 108 14.14 -6.11 11.41
CA HIS A 108 13.14 -5.49 12.29
C HIS A 108 11.74 -6.09 12.07
N GLN A 109 10.99 -6.24 13.16
CA GLN A 109 9.58 -6.62 13.10
C GLN A 109 8.76 -5.52 12.42
N LEU A 110 7.90 -5.92 11.48
CA LEU A 110 6.96 -5.04 10.79
C LEU A 110 5.53 -5.27 11.28
N ILE A 111 4.87 -4.23 11.77
CA ILE A 111 3.46 -4.25 12.14
C ILE A 111 2.62 -3.60 11.05
N ILE A 112 1.62 -4.31 10.55
CA ILE A 112 0.61 -3.74 9.65
C ILE A 112 -0.45 -3.00 10.46
N LYS A 113 -0.52 -1.68 10.29
CA LYS A 113 -1.51 -0.83 10.92
C LYS A 113 -2.66 -0.57 9.97
N GLN A 114 -3.85 -1.07 10.30
CA GLN A 114 -5.07 -0.85 9.52
C GLN A 114 -5.46 0.65 9.51
N PRO A 115 -6.06 1.15 8.41
CA PRO A 115 -6.53 2.52 8.33
C PRO A 115 -7.75 2.73 9.24
N GLY A 116 -7.99 3.97 9.66
CA GLY A 116 -9.13 4.29 10.53
C GLY A 116 -10.49 4.11 9.86
N ASN A 117 -10.54 4.20 8.53
CA ASN A 117 -11.70 3.94 7.68
C ASN A 117 -11.26 3.17 6.44
N ASP A 118 -12.13 2.37 5.83
CA ASP A 118 -11.91 1.75 4.52
C ASP A 118 -12.30 2.75 3.41
N PRO A 119 -11.51 2.91 2.33
CA PRO A 119 -11.87 3.80 1.22
C PRO A 119 -13.12 3.34 0.44
N HIS A 120 -13.63 2.14 0.72
CA HIS A 120 -14.71 1.46 0.01
C HIS A 120 -15.91 1.09 0.86
N ILE A 121 -15.93 1.38 2.17
CA ILE A 121 -17.16 1.18 2.95
C ILE A 121 -18.22 2.15 2.43
N LYS A 122 -19.10 1.63 1.57
CA LYS A 122 -20.46 2.13 1.46
C LYS A 122 -21.20 1.54 2.65
N ILE A 123 -21.54 2.39 3.62
CA ILE A 123 -22.48 2.02 4.67
C ILE A 123 -23.78 1.65 3.92
N PRO A 124 -24.32 0.43 4.07
CA PRO A 124 -25.63 0.12 3.52
C PRO A 124 -26.61 1.18 4.03
N ASP A 125 -27.42 1.77 3.15
CA ASP A 125 -28.50 2.65 3.58
C ASP A 125 -29.26 1.92 4.69
N ALA A 126 -29.39 2.57 5.85
CA ALA A 126 -30.12 2.00 6.97
C ALA A 126 -31.47 1.49 6.44
N PRO A 127 -31.89 0.26 6.77
CA PRO A 127 -33.14 -0.25 6.27
C PRO A 127 -34.24 0.75 6.65
N THR A 128 -34.85 1.38 5.65
CA THR A 128 -36.09 2.11 5.82
C THR A 128 -37.07 1.14 6.44
N SER A 129 -37.41 1.37 7.71
CA SER A 129 -38.37 0.60 8.48
C SER A 129 -39.63 0.37 7.65
N CYS A 130 -40.03 -0.90 7.51
CA CYS A 130 -41.34 -1.31 7.00
C CYS A 130 -42.47 -0.77 7.87
#